data_AF-A0A0Q7AXC3-F1
#
_entry.id   AF-A0A0Q7AXC3-F1
#
_cell.length_a   1.000
_cell.length_b   1.000
_cell.length_c   1.000
_cell.angle_alpha   90.00
_cell.angle_beta   90.00
_cell.angle_gamma   90.00
#
_symmetry.space_group_name_H-M   'P 1'
#
loop_
_entity.id
_entity.type
_entity.pdbx_description
1 polymer ?
#
loop_
_entity_poly.entity_id
_entity_poly.type
_entity_poly.pdbx_seq_one_letter_code
_entity_poly.pdbx_strand_id
1 'polypeptide(L)'
;MTSTLALALLVVATSATSASPIEGEWKVVFPCTNATGVYAERCADGERDYFWLGLQANGASVCGFHIATGQMGNKVDGADEVAPTIAGSLIGAAGQVSFLNARGAKGTAVVRLSGDQLEWRVLQQSGTTWIPEHAVLTRQPTRSASRTCQPGRTAVGEGNG
;
A
#
# COMPACT_ATOMS: atom_id res chain seq x y z
N MET A 1 25.52 63.19 7.58
CA MET A 1 24.69 62.18 8.27
C MET A 1 24.07 61.29 7.22
N THR A 2 24.74 60.21 6.84
CA THR A 2 24.28 59.27 5.80
C THR A 2 23.63 58.06 6.47
N SER A 3 22.30 58.01 6.40
CA SER A 3 21.49 56.92 6.92
C SER A 3 21.51 55.77 5.91
N THR A 4 22.05 54.62 6.32
CA THR A 4 22.12 53.41 5.47
C THR A 4 20.96 52.52 5.86
N LEU A 5 19.93 52.43 5.00
CA LEU A 5 18.84 51.46 5.17
C LEU A 5 19.37 50.06 4.80
N ALA A 6 19.41 49.16 5.77
CA ALA A 6 19.63 47.73 5.54
C ALA A 6 18.29 47.06 5.15
N LEU A 7 18.20 46.60 3.91
CA LEU A 7 17.06 45.85 3.39
C LEU A 7 17.21 44.39 3.83
N ALA A 8 16.38 43.94 4.78
CA ALA A 8 16.33 42.55 5.20
C ALA A 8 15.56 41.72 4.17
N LEU A 9 16.25 40.90 3.37
CA LEU A 9 15.62 39.89 2.53
C LEU A 9 15.13 38.74 3.41
N LEU A 10 13.81 38.58 3.55
CA LEU A 10 13.20 37.39 4.12
C LEU A 10 13.24 36.26 3.06
N VAL A 11 14.10 35.26 3.27
CA VAL A 11 14.08 34.03 2.47
C VAL A 11 13.01 33.11 3.06
N VAL A 12 11.85 33.04 2.41
CA VAL A 12 10.81 32.06 2.74
C VAL A 12 11.25 30.72 2.15
N ALA A 13 11.80 29.83 2.98
CA ALA A 13 12.11 28.47 2.56
C ALA A 13 10.80 27.69 2.38
N THR A 14 10.40 27.48 1.13
CA THR A 14 9.32 26.55 0.79
C THR A 14 9.87 25.14 0.89
N SER A 15 9.55 24.45 1.99
CA SER A 15 9.78 23.02 2.11
C SER A 15 8.90 22.32 1.08
N ALA A 16 9.47 21.98 -0.08
CA ALA A 16 8.84 21.03 -0.98
C ALA A 16 8.73 19.71 -0.23
N THR A 17 7.51 19.31 0.13
CA THR A 17 7.23 17.96 0.63
C THR A 17 7.58 17.01 -0.51
N SER A 18 8.80 16.47 -0.47
CA SER A 18 9.17 15.38 -1.37
C SER A 18 8.23 14.22 -1.08
N ALA A 19 7.54 13.73 -2.12
CA ALA A 19 6.76 12.51 -2.04
C ALA A 19 7.62 11.41 -1.40
N SER A 20 7.05 10.67 -0.44
CA SER A 20 7.78 9.58 0.19
C SER A 20 8.13 8.53 -0.86
N PRO A 21 9.35 7.97 -0.87
CA PRO A 21 9.76 7.04 -1.93
C PRO A 21 8.94 5.74 -1.93
N ILE A 22 8.23 5.43 -0.85
CA ILE A 22 7.33 4.27 -0.75
C ILE A 22 5.97 4.50 -1.45
N GLU A 23 5.62 5.76 -1.75
CA GLU A 23 4.36 6.10 -2.42
C GLU A 23 4.29 5.49 -3.81
N GLY A 24 3.08 5.10 -4.20
CA GLY A 24 2.77 4.58 -5.53
C GLY A 24 2.08 3.22 -5.49
N GLU A 25 2.01 2.63 -6.67
CA GLU A 25 1.41 1.32 -6.90
C GLU A 25 2.48 0.25 -6.98
N TRP A 26 2.23 -0.87 -6.32
CA TRP A 26 3.16 -1.98 -6.17
C TRP A 26 2.41 -3.28 -6.46
N LYS A 27 3.02 -4.21 -7.19
CA LYS A 27 2.39 -5.48 -7.52
C LYS A 27 3.38 -6.63 -7.57
N VAL A 28 2.93 -7.81 -7.17
CA VAL A 28 3.53 -9.09 -7.53
C VAL A 28 2.47 -9.97 -8.18
N VAL A 29 2.87 -10.69 -9.22
CA VAL A 29 2.02 -11.66 -9.92
C VAL A 29 2.53 -13.06 -9.57
N PHE A 30 1.66 -13.93 -9.07
CA PHE A 30 2.05 -15.26 -8.62
C PHE A 30 2.15 -16.23 -9.80
N PRO A 31 3.14 -17.16 -9.77
CA PRO A 31 3.24 -18.20 -10.76
C PRO A 31 2.15 -19.25 -10.58
N CYS A 32 1.91 -20.05 -11.60
CA CYS A 32 0.87 -21.08 -11.58
C CYS A 32 1.33 -22.44 -11.07
N THR A 33 2.45 -22.49 -10.34
CA THR A 33 3.16 -23.72 -9.97
C THR A 33 2.28 -24.75 -9.27
N ASN A 34 1.19 -24.32 -8.62
CA ASN A 34 0.26 -25.20 -7.89
C ASN A 34 -1.19 -25.16 -8.42
N ALA A 35 -1.41 -24.63 -9.62
CA ALA A 35 -2.75 -24.60 -10.21
C ALA A 35 -3.15 -26.00 -10.71
N THR A 36 -4.37 -26.43 -10.41
CA THR A 36 -4.90 -27.74 -10.79
C THR A 36 -6.32 -27.62 -11.36
N GLY A 37 -6.72 -28.55 -12.23
CA GLY A 37 -8.04 -28.58 -12.85
C GLY A 37 -8.35 -27.30 -13.63
N VAL A 38 -9.57 -26.77 -13.48
CA VAL A 38 -10.02 -25.54 -14.17
C VAL A 38 -9.10 -24.32 -13.93
N TYR A 39 -8.39 -24.27 -12.79
CA TYR A 39 -7.46 -23.17 -12.52
C TYR A 39 -6.14 -23.29 -13.29
N ALA A 40 -5.72 -24.51 -13.62
CA ALA A 40 -4.57 -24.72 -14.49
C ALA A 40 -4.87 -24.26 -15.92
N GLU A 41 -6.09 -24.53 -16.41
CA GLU A 41 -6.58 -24.07 -17.71
C GLU A 41 -6.64 -22.54 -17.77
N ARG A 42 -7.30 -21.90 -16.80
CA ARG A 42 -7.33 -20.42 -16.69
C ARG A 42 -5.95 -19.79 -16.62
N CYS A 43 -5.03 -20.41 -15.89
CA CYS A 43 -3.65 -19.97 -15.92
C CYS A 43 -3.03 -20.12 -17.31
N ALA A 44 -3.22 -21.24 -18.00
CA ALA A 44 -2.70 -21.41 -19.36
C ALA A 44 -3.22 -20.30 -20.30
N ASP A 45 -4.44 -19.82 -20.07
CA ASP A 45 -5.08 -18.72 -20.79
C ASP A 45 -4.60 -17.31 -20.36
N GLY A 46 -3.71 -17.24 -19.38
CA GLY A 46 -3.07 -15.99 -18.95
C GLY A 46 -3.68 -15.35 -17.69
N GLU A 47 -4.72 -15.94 -17.09
CA GLU A 47 -5.20 -15.47 -15.78
C GLU A 47 -4.14 -15.69 -14.70
N ARG A 48 -3.95 -14.71 -13.83
CA ARG A 48 -2.96 -14.80 -12.76
C ARG A 48 -3.50 -14.23 -11.47
N ASP A 49 -3.15 -14.90 -10.37
CA ASP A 49 -3.30 -14.31 -9.06
C ASP A 49 -2.23 -13.26 -8.80
N TYR A 50 -2.57 -12.25 -8.00
CA TYR A 50 -1.65 -11.18 -7.67
C TYR A 50 -1.88 -10.61 -6.27
N PHE A 51 -0.86 -9.94 -5.76
CA PHE A 51 -0.96 -9.07 -4.62
C PHE A 51 -0.53 -7.66 -5.04
N TRP A 52 -1.40 -6.68 -4.80
CA TRP A 52 -1.23 -5.29 -5.17
C TRP A 52 -1.41 -4.38 -3.95
N LEU A 53 -0.60 -3.33 -3.88
CA LEU A 53 -0.67 -2.27 -2.89
C LEU A 53 -0.66 -0.91 -3.59
N GLY A 54 -1.59 -0.04 -3.22
CA GLY A 54 -1.54 1.39 -3.53
C GLY A 54 -1.28 2.18 -2.26
N LEU A 55 -0.09 2.78 -2.12
CA LEU A 55 0.35 3.46 -0.91
C LEU A 55 0.47 4.97 -1.12
N GLN A 56 0.01 5.73 -0.14
CA GLN A 56 0.21 7.18 -0.03
C GLN A 56 0.80 7.51 1.34
N ALA A 57 1.68 8.51 1.40
CA ALA A 57 2.27 8.95 2.65
C ALA A 57 2.03 10.45 2.87
N ASN A 58 2.01 10.83 4.14
CA ASN A 58 2.02 12.22 4.58
C ASN A 58 2.93 12.31 5.80
N GLY A 59 4.16 12.78 5.59
CA GLY A 59 5.20 12.75 6.60
C GLY A 59 5.48 11.32 7.08
N ALA A 60 5.30 11.08 8.38
CA ALA A 60 5.54 9.78 9.00
C ALA A 60 4.32 8.83 8.95
N SER A 61 3.19 9.25 8.39
CA SER A 61 1.98 8.43 8.27
C SER A 61 1.85 7.84 6.87
N VAL A 62 1.40 6.59 6.76
CA VAL A 62 1.08 5.93 5.49
C VAL A 62 -0.34 5.37 5.53
N CYS A 63 -1.04 5.46 4.41
CA CYS A 63 -2.30 4.80 4.19
C CYS A 63 -2.35 4.22 2.78
N GLY A 64 -3.33 3.36 2.52
CA GLY A 64 -3.45 2.78 1.21
C GLY A 64 -4.54 1.73 1.09
N PHE A 65 -4.46 1.01 -0.03
CA PHE A 65 -5.38 -0.04 -0.39
C PHE A 65 -4.58 -1.29 -0.78
N HIS A 66 -5.19 -2.45 -0.59
CA HIS A 66 -4.67 -3.72 -1.05
C HIS A 66 -5.71 -4.46 -1.89
N ILE A 67 -5.21 -5.26 -2.82
CA ILE A 67 -5.95 -6.33 -3.48
C ILE A 67 -5.06 -7.56 -3.47
N ALA A 68 -5.56 -8.67 -2.94
CA ALA A 68 -4.94 -9.98 -3.03
C ALA A 68 -5.95 -10.95 -3.66
N THR A 69 -5.54 -11.66 -4.70
CA THR A 69 -6.41 -12.66 -5.33
C THR A 69 -5.89 -14.07 -5.10
N GLY A 70 -6.80 -15.03 -5.14
CA GLY A 70 -6.49 -16.45 -5.11
C GLY A 70 -7.42 -17.25 -6.02
N GLN A 71 -6.97 -18.45 -6.41
CA GLN A 71 -7.71 -19.34 -7.30
C GLN A 71 -8.06 -18.65 -8.64
N MET A 72 -7.08 -17.99 -9.25
CA MET A 72 -7.23 -17.24 -10.50
C MET A 72 -8.38 -16.23 -10.42
N GLY A 73 -8.34 -15.37 -9.40
CA GLY A 73 -9.36 -14.34 -9.20
C GLY A 73 -10.72 -14.83 -8.65
N ASN A 74 -10.93 -16.13 -8.47
CA ASN A 74 -12.15 -16.65 -7.85
C ASN A 74 -12.27 -16.26 -6.36
N LYS A 75 -11.15 -15.92 -5.72
CA LYS A 75 -11.10 -15.34 -4.38
C LYS A 75 -10.45 -13.96 -4.50
N VAL A 76 -11.06 -12.97 -3.88
CA VAL A 76 -10.56 -11.59 -3.84
C VAL A 76 -10.63 -11.09 -2.41
N ASP A 77 -9.48 -10.64 -1.92
CA ASP A 77 -9.29 -9.92 -0.68
C ASP A 77 -8.95 -8.48 -1.02
N GLY A 78 -9.93 -7.62 -0.82
CA GLY A 78 -9.82 -6.18 -0.87
C GLY A 78 -11.02 -5.60 -0.14
N ALA A 79 -11.13 -4.28 -0.11
CA ALA A 79 -12.40 -3.62 0.21
C ALA A 79 -12.94 -2.95 -1.04
N ASP A 80 -14.22 -2.60 -1.03
CA ASP A 80 -14.95 -1.92 -2.11
C ASP A 80 -14.49 -0.45 -2.31
N GLU A 81 -13.22 -0.17 -2.05
CA GLU A 81 -12.49 1.08 -2.32
C GLU A 81 -12.98 2.31 -1.54
N VAL A 82 -14.01 2.17 -0.70
CA VAL A 82 -14.58 3.27 0.10
C VAL A 82 -13.65 3.68 1.26
N ALA A 83 -12.92 2.72 1.85
CA ALA A 83 -12.06 2.95 3.00
C ALA A 83 -10.64 2.38 2.78
N PRO A 84 -9.59 3.04 3.29
CA PRO A 84 -8.23 2.51 3.25
C PRO A 84 -8.18 1.17 3.97
N THR A 85 -7.61 0.17 3.29
CA THR A 85 -7.40 -1.16 3.86
C THR A 85 -6.00 -1.35 4.43
N ILE A 86 -5.14 -0.35 4.28
CA ILE A 86 -3.78 -0.26 4.83
C ILE A 86 -3.65 1.08 5.57
N ALA A 87 -3.11 1.05 6.78
CA ALA A 87 -2.76 2.26 7.55
C ALA A 87 -1.57 1.98 8.47
N GLY A 88 -0.69 2.95 8.67
CA GLY A 88 0.48 2.76 9.53
C GLY A 88 1.40 3.96 9.60
N SER A 89 2.64 3.70 10.00
CA SER A 89 3.69 4.71 10.12
C SER A 89 4.97 4.30 9.41
N LEU A 90 5.74 5.31 8.98
CA LEU A 90 7.00 5.19 8.28
C LEU A 90 8.13 5.83 9.09
N ILE A 91 9.30 5.20 9.03
CA ILE A 91 10.59 5.75 9.44
C ILE A 91 11.51 5.62 8.23
N GLY A 92 11.64 6.71 7.47
CA GLY A 92 12.39 6.73 6.22
C GLY A 92 11.73 5.82 5.16
N ALA A 93 12.46 4.80 4.72
CA ALA A 93 12.06 3.89 3.65
C ALA A 93 11.38 2.60 4.15
N ALA A 94 11.08 2.50 5.45
CA ALA A 94 10.45 1.33 6.04
C ALA A 94 9.34 1.75 7.01
N GLY A 95 8.42 0.84 7.30
CA GLY A 95 7.33 1.10 8.23
C GLY A 95 6.59 -0.15 8.67
N GLN A 96 5.73 0.04 9.67
CA GLN A 96 4.78 -0.96 10.10
C GLN A 96 3.38 -0.49 9.72
N VAL A 97 2.61 -1.40 9.13
CA VAL A 97 1.24 -1.15 8.69
C VAL A 97 0.30 -2.17 9.29
N SER A 98 -0.91 -1.75 9.56
CA SER A 98 -2.07 -2.60 9.82
C SER A 98 -2.87 -2.77 8.54
N PHE A 99 -3.47 -3.94 8.37
CA PHE A 99 -4.35 -4.24 7.24
C PHE A 99 -5.69 -4.81 7.72
N LEU A 100 -6.74 -4.57 6.94
CA LEU A 100 -8.10 -5.08 7.16
C LEU A 100 -8.75 -5.39 5.81
N ASN A 101 -9.24 -6.62 5.60
CA ASN A 101 -10.00 -6.98 4.40
C ASN A 101 -11.52 -6.81 4.63
N ALA A 102 -12.32 -6.83 3.56
CA ALA A 102 -13.78 -6.70 3.66
C ALA A 102 -14.47 -7.82 4.46
N ARG A 103 -13.77 -8.95 4.70
CA ARG A 103 -14.28 -10.10 5.45
C ARG A 103 -13.91 -10.07 6.93
N GLY A 104 -13.29 -8.98 7.40
CA GLY A 104 -12.90 -8.79 8.79
C GLY A 104 -11.58 -9.45 9.18
N ALA A 105 -10.87 -10.09 8.24
CA ALA A 105 -9.51 -10.54 8.51
C ALA A 105 -8.59 -9.31 8.63
N LYS A 106 -7.72 -9.34 9.63
CA LYS A 106 -6.87 -8.21 10.00
C LYS A 106 -5.51 -8.67 10.46
N GLY A 107 -4.53 -7.80 10.35
CA GLY A 107 -3.18 -8.09 10.79
C GLY A 107 -2.27 -6.88 10.76
N THR A 108 -1.00 -7.14 11.04
CA THR A 108 0.09 -6.17 10.91
C THR A 108 1.19 -6.74 10.03
N ALA A 109 1.86 -5.86 9.30
CA ALA A 109 2.97 -6.20 8.42
C ALA A 109 4.04 -5.11 8.50
N VAL A 110 5.27 -5.48 8.11
CA VAL A 110 6.31 -4.51 7.79
C VAL A 110 6.37 -4.32 6.29
N VAL A 111 6.60 -3.07 5.90
CA VAL A 111 6.93 -2.68 4.53
C VAL A 111 8.33 -2.07 4.52
N ARG A 112 9.13 -2.43 3.53
CA ARG A 112 10.48 -1.89 3.35
C ARG A 112 10.76 -1.68 1.88
N LEU A 113 11.15 -0.47 1.52
CA LEU A 113 11.65 -0.18 0.20
C LEU A 113 13.15 -0.53 0.13
N SER A 114 13.50 -1.35 -0.86
CA SER A 114 14.85 -1.78 -1.17
C SER A 114 15.09 -1.58 -2.66
N GLY A 115 15.76 -0.47 -3.02
CA GLY A 115 15.89 -0.06 -4.42
C GLY A 115 14.54 0.27 -5.07
N ASP A 116 14.18 -0.46 -6.12
CA ASP A 116 12.92 -0.36 -6.86
C ASP A 116 11.88 -1.41 -6.45
N GLN A 117 12.12 -2.11 -5.34
CA GLN A 117 11.25 -3.16 -4.82
C GLN A 117 10.67 -2.80 -3.45
N LEU A 118 9.41 -3.14 -3.24
CA LEU A 118 8.74 -3.06 -1.96
C LEU A 118 8.64 -4.47 -1.35
N GLU A 119 9.38 -4.69 -0.27
CA GLU A 119 9.28 -5.89 0.53
C GLU A 119 8.09 -5.77 1.49
N TRP A 120 7.29 -6.84 1.55
CA TRP A 120 6.15 -7.01 2.44
C TRP A 120 6.37 -8.24 3.30
N ARG A 121 6.11 -8.13 4.61
CA ARG A 121 6.13 -9.28 5.52
C ARG A 121 5.10 -9.13 6.64
N VAL A 122 4.16 -10.07 6.72
CA VAL A 122 3.19 -10.17 7.81
C VAL A 122 3.89 -10.51 9.12
N LEU A 123 3.55 -9.79 10.18
CA LEU A 123 4.03 -10.05 11.54
C LEU A 123 3.00 -10.85 12.34
N GLN A 124 1.72 -10.46 12.22
CA GLN A 124 0.60 -11.07 12.94
C GLN A 124 -0.65 -10.99 12.05
N GLN A 125 -1.48 -12.02 12.08
CA GLN A 125 -2.75 -12.04 11.35
C GLN A 125 -3.82 -12.84 12.08
N SER A 126 -5.07 -12.49 11.82
CA SER A 126 -6.27 -13.20 12.28
C SER A 126 -7.34 -13.20 11.19
N GLY A 127 -8.13 -14.28 11.13
CA GLY A 127 -9.13 -14.48 10.09
C GLY A 127 -8.56 -15.05 8.79
N THR A 128 -9.45 -15.41 7.87
CA THR A 128 -9.07 -15.97 6.57
C THR A 128 -8.68 -14.85 5.61
N THR A 129 -7.45 -14.91 5.09
CA THR A 129 -6.94 -13.94 4.11
C THR A 129 -6.15 -14.61 2.99
N TRP A 130 -6.06 -13.92 1.86
CA TRP A 130 -5.27 -14.26 0.69
C TRP A 130 -4.06 -13.33 0.53
N ILE A 131 -3.85 -12.41 1.47
CA ILE A 131 -2.64 -11.60 1.55
C ILE A 131 -1.45 -12.54 1.81
N PRO A 132 -0.36 -12.45 1.04
CA PRO A 132 0.80 -13.31 1.24
C PRO A 132 1.51 -12.97 2.55
N GLU A 133 2.03 -14.00 3.23
CA GLU A 133 2.87 -13.80 4.43
C GLU A 133 4.15 -13.02 4.11
N HIS A 134 4.70 -13.23 2.92
CA HIS A 134 5.87 -12.54 2.40
C HIS A 134 5.74 -12.30 0.90
N ALA A 135 6.11 -11.10 0.44
CA ALA A 135 6.12 -10.76 -0.98
C ALA A 135 7.16 -9.68 -1.28
N VAL A 136 7.68 -9.71 -2.51
CA VAL A 136 8.50 -8.63 -3.07
C VAL A 136 7.74 -8.08 -4.27
N LEU A 137 7.31 -6.82 -4.17
CA LEU A 137 6.46 -6.18 -5.16
C LEU A 137 7.30 -5.22 -6.02
N THR A 138 6.97 -5.14 -7.30
CA THR A 138 7.57 -4.19 -8.23
C THR A 138 6.67 -2.99 -8.43
N ARG A 139 7.30 -1.83 -8.62
CA ARG A 139 6.57 -0.59 -8.90
C ARG A 139 5.80 -0.71 -10.21
N GLN A 140 4.52 -0.34 -10.17
CA GLN A 140 3.68 -0.29 -11.36
C GLN A 140 3.74 1.10 -12.00
N PRO A 141 3.61 1.21 -13.33
CA PRO A 141 3.40 2.50 -13.98
C PRO A 141 2.15 3.15 -13.42
N THR A 142 2.27 4.34 -12.83
CA THR A 142 1.14 5.07 -12.26
C THR A 142 0.12 5.35 -13.34
N ARG A 143 -1.06 4.73 -13.25
CA ARG A 143 -2.23 5.14 -14.04
C ARG A 143 -2.92 6.25 -13.25
N SER A 144 -3.30 7.34 -13.92
CA SER A 144 -3.71 8.62 -13.30
C SER A 144 -5.05 8.61 -12.51
N ALA A 145 -5.31 7.60 -11.69
CA ALA A 145 -6.39 7.56 -10.72
C ALA A 145 -5.80 7.34 -9.32
N SER A 146 -5.12 8.36 -8.79
CA SER A 146 -4.70 8.38 -7.40
C SER A 146 -5.95 8.38 -6.51
N ARG A 147 -6.31 7.21 -5.96
CA ARG A 147 -7.28 7.12 -4.87
C ARG A 147 -6.69 7.78 -3.64
N THR A 148 -7.17 8.97 -3.31
CA THR A 148 -6.69 9.70 -2.14
C THR A 148 -7.16 9.00 -0.87
N CYS A 149 -6.24 8.45 -0.10
CA CYS A 149 -6.49 8.14 1.29
C CYS A 149 -6.04 9.35 2.12
N GLN A 150 -6.85 9.77 3.10
CA GLN A 150 -6.43 10.80 4.04
C GLN A 150 -5.82 10.11 5.27
N PRO A 151 -4.50 10.24 5.51
CA PRO A 151 -3.89 9.74 6.72
C PRO A 151 -4.57 10.37 7.94
N GLY A 152 -4.99 9.54 8.90
CA GLY A 152 -5.70 9.98 10.11
C GLY A 152 -7.19 9.65 10.16
N ARG A 153 -7.80 9.14 9.08
CA ARG A 153 -9.04 8.36 9.21
C ARG A 153 -8.67 6.90 9.49
N THR A 154 -9.03 6.41 10.67
CA THR A 154 -8.93 4.99 11.01
C THR A 154 -9.68 4.16 9.98
N ALA A 155 -9.14 2.99 9.61
CA ALA A 155 -9.90 2.00 8.84
C ALA A 155 -11.18 1.69 9.64
N VAL A 156 -12.32 2.15 9.13
CA VAL A 156 -13.57 2.22 9.90
C VAL A 156 -13.97 0.81 10.34
N GLY A 157 -13.83 0.58 11.64
CA GLY A 157 -14.39 -0.54 12.37
C GLY A 157 -15.17 0.00 13.57
N GLU A 158 -15.98 1.04 13.38
CA GLU A 158 -17.00 1.40 14.37
C GLU A 158 -18.28 0.65 14.02
N GLY A 159 -18.35 -0.59 14.48
CA GLY A 159 -19.61 -1.29 14.61
C GLY A 159 -20.43 -0.62 15.71
N ASN A 160 -21.53 0.02 15.33
CA ASN A 160 -22.70 0.11 16.17
C ASN A 160 -23.32 -1.30 16.22
N GLY A 161 -22.99 -2.05 17.27
CA GLY A 161 -23.63 -3.30 17.66
C GLY A 161 -24.14 -3.17 19.09
#